data_AF-A0AAV2RL61-F1
#
_entry.id   AF-A0AAV2RL61-F1
#
_cell.length_a   1.000
_cell.length_b   1.000
_cell.length_c   1.000
_cell.angle_alpha   90.00
_cell.angle_beta   90.00
_cell.angle_gamma   90.00
#
_symmetry.space_group_name_H-M   'P 1'
#
loop_
_entity.id
_entity.type
_entity.pdbx_description
1 polymer ?
#
loop_
_entity_poly.entity_id
_entity_poly.type
_entity_poly.pdbx_seq_one_letter_code
_entity_poly.pdbx_strand_id
1 'polypeptide(L)'
;WYKLTAAAGERYQKEYQEKEEKEKAKERAPYLKELKKELEELKKEEVKGSVPLLTYIYKTWPPKDKKNKLKELTTDPENIKKALRMAILHYHPDKQDLTCYGMKWVVLAEEITKP
;
A
#
# COMPACT_ATOMS: atom_id res chain seq x y z
N TRP A 1 -22.41 -20.23 28.96
CA TRP A 1 -23.29 -19.39 28.14
C TRP A 1 -22.54 -18.29 27.39
N TYR A 2 -21.86 -17.35 28.06
CA TYR A 2 -21.12 -16.24 27.40
C TYR A 2 -20.05 -16.64 26.36
N LYS A 3 -19.30 -17.73 26.60
CA LYS A 3 -18.23 -18.19 25.69
C LYS A 3 -18.75 -18.79 24.37
N LEU A 4 -19.94 -19.39 24.37
CA LEU A 4 -20.54 -19.99 23.16
C LEU A 4 -21.12 -18.93 22.22
N THR A 5 -21.71 -17.86 22.79
CA THR A 5 -22.24 -16.74 22.01
C THR A 5 -21.13 -15.87 21.42
N ALA A 6 -20.02 -15.67 22.14
CA ALA A 6 -18.84 -14.97 21.62
C ALA A 6 -18.19 -15.73 20.45
N ALA A 7 -18.03 -17.05 20.57
CA ALA A 7 -17.48 -17.89 19.50
C ALA A 7 -18.36 -17.92 18.24
N ALA A 8 -19.69 -17.84 18.38
CA ALA A 8 -20.59 -17.72 17.25
C ALA A 8 -20.46 -16.35 16.56
N GLY A 9 -20.36 -15.26 17.32
CA GLY A 9 -20.13 -13.92 16.78
C GLY A 9 -18.82 -13.78 16.00
N GLU A 10 -17.73 -14.34 16.51
CA GLU A 10 -16.43 -14.34 15.83
C GLU A 10 -16.45 -15.10 14.49
N ARG A 11 -17.20 -16.21 14.40
CA ARG A 11 -17.36 -16.96 13.16
C ARG A 11 -18.06 -16.14 12.09
N TYR A 12 -19.18 -15.50 12.44
CA TYR A 12 -19.90 -14.62 11.51
C TYR A 12 -19.04 -13.43 11.05
N GLN A 13 -18.28 -12.83 11.96
CA GLN A 13 -17.35 -11.75 11.61
C GLN A 13 -16.26 -12.21 10.64
N LYS A 14 -15.66 -13.39 10.89
CA LYS A 14 -14.66 -13.97 9.98
C LYS A 14 -15.24 -14.30 8.62
N GLU A 15 -16.39 -14.95 8.56
CA GLU A 15 -17.06 -15.29 7.29
C GLU A 15 -17.42 -14.04 6.48
N TYR A 16 -17.84 -12.97 7.14
CA TYR A 16 -18.12 -11.69 6.49
C TYR A 16 -16.84 -11.05 5.94
N GLN A 17 -15.78 -10.99 6.75
CA GLN A 17 -14.47 -10.47 6.34
C GLN A 17 -13.89 -11.24 5.15
N GLU A 18 -13.95 -12.59 5.17
CA GLU A 18 -13.47 -13.41 4.05
C GLU A 18 -14.24 -13.15 2.76
N LYS A 19 -15.55 -12.88 2.84
CA LYS A 19 -16.36 -12.56 1.65
C LYS A 19 -15.96 -11.21 1.08
N GLU A 20 -15.85 -10.18 1.92
CA GLU A 20 -15.41 -8.85 1.49
C GLU A 20 -14.00 -8.89 0.90
N GLU A 21 -13.09 -9.65 1.51
CA GLU A 21 -11.72 -9.79 1.02
C GLU A 21 -11.66 -10.52 -0.32
N LYS A 22 -12.49 -11.57 -0.52
CA LYS A 22 -12.62 -12.27 -1.81
C LYS A 22 -13.19 -11.37 -2.90
N GLU A 23 -14.18 -10.54 -2.59
CA GLU A 23 -14.75 -9.60 -3.56
C GLU A 23 -13.72 -8.52 -3.93
N LYS A 24 -13.09 -7.90 -2.94
CA LYS A 24 -11.98 -6.96 -3.19
C LYS A 24 -10.86 -7.61 -3.99
N ALA A 25 -10.46 -8.84 -3.69
CA ALA A 25 -9.42 -9.55 -4.43
C ALA A 25 -9.80 -9.74 -5.92
N LYS A 26 -11.06 -10.04 -6.22
CA LYS A 26 -11.55 -10.16 -7.60
C LYS A 26 -11.50 -8.81 -8.33
N GLU A 27 -11.93 -7.74 -7.68
CA GLU A 27 -11.88 -6.38 -8.25
C GLU A 27 -10.45 -5.89 -8.49
N ARG A 28 -9.52 -6.28 -7.63
CA ARG A 28 -8.10 -5.88 -7.69
C ARG A 28 -7.28 -6.73 -8.67
N ALA A 29 -7.66 -7.99 -8.90
CA ALA A 29 -6.96 -8.92 -9.77
C ALA A 29 -6.60 -8.37 -11.17
N PRO A 30 -7.48 -7.66 -11.91
CA PRO A 30 -7.11 -7.08 -13.19
C PRO A 30 -6.04 -5.98 -13.05
N TYR A 31 -6.17 -5.11 -12.05
CA TYR A 31 -5.19 -4.04 -11.81
C TYR A 31 -3.83 -4.59 -11.35
N LEU A 32 -3.82 -5.66 -10.54
CA LEU A 32 -2.60 -6.36 -10.16
C LEU A 32 -1.88 -6.98 -11.36
N LYS A 33 -2.63 -7.50 -12.35
CA LYS A 33 -2.03 -8.03 -13.58
C LYS A 33 -1.38 -6.93 -14.42
N GLU A 34 -2.03 -5.76 -14.52
CA GLU A 34 -1.45 -4.60 -15.21
C GLU A 34 -0.20 -4.09 -14.49
N LEU A 35 -0.28 -3.94 -13.17
CA LEU A 35 0.81 -3.45 -12.32
C LEU A 35 1.90 -4.51 -12.08
N LYS A 36 1.73 -5.76 -12.52
CA LYS A 36 2.66 -6.84 -12.21
C LYS A 36 4.10 -6.52 -12.64
N LYS A 37 4.28 -5.97 -13.84
CA LYS A 37 5.61 -5.57 -14.34
C LYS A 37 6.22 -4.45 -13.50
N GLU A 38 5.40 -3.45 -13.17
CA GLU A 38 5.76 -2.31 -12.32
C GLU A 38 6.16 -2.78 -10.90
N LEU A 39 5.42 -3.72 -10.32
CA LEU A 39 5.71 -4.32 -9.01
C LEU A 39 6.97 -5.19 -9.03
N GLU A 40 7.24 -5.90 -10.12
CA GLU A 40 8.50 -6.64 -10.29
C GLU A 40 9.71 -5.70 -10.36
N GLU A 41 9.58 -4.54 -11.01
CA GLU A 41 10.62 -3.51 -10.99
C GLU A 41 10.79 -2.90 -9.58
N LEU A 42 9.69 -2.64 -8.88
CA LEU A 42 9.70 -2.16 -7.51
C LEU A 42 10.45 -3.12 -6.57
N LYS A 43 10.20 -4.43 -6.70
CA LYS A 43 10.93 -5.46 -5.94
C LYS A 43 12.43 -5.52 -6.28
N LYS A 44 12.81 -5.28 -7.54
CA LYS A 44 14.23 -5.18 -7.91
C LYS A 44 14.90 -3.98 -7.27
N GLU A 45 14.18 -2.87 -7.16
CA GLU A 45 14.69 -1.66 -6.52
C GLU A 45 14.76 -1.79 -4.99
N GLU A 46 13.82 -2.53 -4.39
CA GLU A 46 13.83 -2.87 -2.97
C GLU A 46 15.11 -3.60 -2.56
N VAL A 47 15.59 -4.53 -3.39
CA VAL A 47 16.86 -5.26 -3.16
C VAL A 47 18.07 -4.32 -3.16
N LYS A 48 18.01 -3.18 -3.88
CA LYS A 48 19.09 -2.18 -3.90
C LYS A 48 19.12 -1.32 -2.63
N GLY A 49 18.05 -1.34 -1.83
CA GLY A 49 17.94 -0.65 -0.56
C GLY A 49 16.86 0.44 -0.54
N SER A 50 16.61 0.99 0.65
CA SER A 50 15.50 1.90 0.90
C SER A 50 15.60 3.25 0.17
N VAL A 51 16.83 3.78 0.00
CA VAL A 51 17.04 5.08 -0.66
C VAL A 51 16.74 5.01 -2.17
N PRO A 52 17.31 4.04 -2.93
CA PRO A 52 16.93 3.83 -4.33
C PRO A 52 15.43 3.55 -4.50
N LEU A 53 14.86 2.69 -3.65
CA LEU A 53 13.43 2.36 -3.68
C LEU A 53 12.54 3.60 -3.55
N LEU A 54 12.77 4.41 -2.51
CA LEU A 54 12.00 5.65 -2.29
C LEU A 54 12.15 6.62 -3.45
N THR A 55 13.36 6.77 -3.99
CA THR A 55 13.61 7.66 -5.11
C THR A 55 12.86 7.20 -6.37
N TYR A 56 12.89 5.91 -6.66
CA TYR A 56 12.18 5.32 -7.78
C TYR A 56 10.66 5.48 -7.64
N ILE A 57 10.09 5.16 -6.46
CA ILE A 57 8.65 5.29 -6.22
C ILE A 57 8.16 6.71 -6.46
N TYR A 58 8.82 7.73 -5.89
CA TYR A 58 8.39 9.12 -6.05
C TYR A 58 8.62 9.67 -7.46
N LYS A 59 9.54 9.09 -8.23
CA LYS A 59 9.79 9.46 -9.62
C LYS A 59 8.75 8.84 -10.55
N THR A 60 8.44 7.55 -10.38
CA THR A 60 7.54 6.80 -11.24
C THR A 60 6.08 7.06 -10.89
N TRP A 61 5.74 7.11 -9.61
CA TRP A 61 4.39 7.33 -9.10
C TRP A 61 4.38 8.50 -8.10
N PRO A 62 4.56 9.75 -8.55
CA PRO A 62 4.57 10.88 -7.64
C PRO A 62 3.27 10.95 -6.82
N PRO A 63 3.33 11.34 -5.53
CA PRO A 63 2.14 11.51 -4.72
C PRO A 63 1.16 12.48 -5.36
N LYS A 64 -0.14 12.18 -5.27
CA LYS A 64 -1.19 13.01 -5.88
C LYS A 64 -1.26 14.41 -5.28
N ASP A 65 -1.00 14.53 -3.98
CA ASP A 65 -0.84 15.83 -3.33
C ASP A 65 0.54 16.41 -3.66
N LYS A 66 0.55 17.56 -4.36
CA LYS A 66 1.77 18.28 -4.76
C LYS A 66 2.63 18.74 -3.58
N LYS A 67 2.08 18.78 -2.36
CA LYS A 67 2.82 19.09 -1.13
C LYS A 67 3.65 17.89 -0.64
N ASN A 68 3.25 16.67 -1.00
CA ASN A 68 3.92 15.45 -0.61
C ASN A 68 5.11 15.21 -1.54
N LYS A 69 6.27 15.71 -1.14
CA LYS A 69 7.53 15.49 -1.86
C LYS A 69 8.48 14.67 -1.00
N LEU A 70 9.29 13.87 -1.67
CA LEU A 70 10.42 13.22 -1.02
C LEU A 70 11.39 14.32 -0.58
N LYS A 71 11.67 14.40 0.72
CA LYS A 71 12.74 15.25 1.23
C LYS A 71 14.08 14.65 0.81
N GLU A 72 15.12 15.46 0.74
CA GLU A 72 16.47 14.98 0.42
C GLU A 72 16.84 13.79 1.30
N LEU A 73 17.09 12.65 0.65
CA LEU A 73 17.52 11.43 1.31
C LEU A 73 19.02 11.55 1.58
N THR A 74 19.38 11.64 2.85
CA THR A 74 20.77 11.47 3.28
C THR A 74 21.04 9.99 3.56
N THR A 75 22.32 9.62 3.69
CA THR A 75 22.75 8.29 4.13
C THR A 75 22.53 8.04 5.63
N ASP A 76 22.01 9.02 6.37
CA ASP A 76 21.71 8.90 7.80
C ASP A 76 20.52 7.95 8.02
N PRO A 77 20.70 6.85 8.78
CA PRO A 77 19.63 5.90 9.09
C PRO A 77 18.36 6.54 9.66
N GLU A 78 18.47 7.58 10.47
CA GLU A 78 17.28 8.22 11.08
C GLU A 78 16.47 8.99 10.03
N ASN A 79 17.16 9.62 9.07
CA ASN A 79 16.50 10.29 7.94
C ASN A 79 15.87 9.29 6.98
N ILE A 80 16.51 8.15 6.72
CA ILE A 80 15.93 7.06 5.91
C ILE A 80 14.65 6.54 6.57
N LYS A 81 14.69 6.26 7.87
CA LYS A 81 13.52 5.81 8.64
C LYS A 81 12.39 6.83 8.61
N LYS A 82 12.71 8.11 8.75
CA LYS A 82 11.73 9.21 8.65
C LYS A 82 11.14 9.30 7.23
N ALA A 83 11.96 9.14 6.20
CA ALA A 83 11.50 9.17 4.81
C ALA A 83 10.58 7.98 4.47
N LEU A 84 10.89 6.77 4.97
CA LEU A 84 10.02 5.60 4.84
C LEU A 84 8.67 5.82 5.52
N ARG A 85 8.65 6.34 6.75
CA ARG A 85 7.41 6.68 7.46
C ARG A 85 6.58 7.72 6.69
N MET A 86 7.24 8.73 6.14
CA MET A 86 6.56 9.73 5.31
C MET A 86 6.01 9.13 4.02
N ALA A 87 6.72 8.21 3.38
CA ALA A 87 6.23 7.50 2.19
C ALA A 87 4.98 6.69 2.51
N ILE A 88 4.98 5.93 3.61
CA ILE A 88 3.77 5.22 4.08
C ILE A 88 2.62 6.20 4.28
N LEU A 89 2.86 7.37 4.89
CA LEU A 89 1.83 8.39 5.08
C LEU A 89 1.34 9.06 3.80
N HIS A 90 2.19 9.16 2.77
CA HIS A 90 1.84 9.76 1.48
C HIS A 90 1.05 8.80 0.59
N TYR A 91 1.38 7.52 0.63
CA TYR A 91 0.73 6.45 -0.15
C TYR A 91 -0.28 5.64 0.65
N HIS A 92 -0.64 6.04 1.88
CA HIS A 92 -1.59 5.27 2.69
C HIS A 92 -2.95 5.16 1.97
N PRO A 93 -3.54 3.94 1.86
CA PRO A 93 -4.79 3.72 1.13
C PRO A 93 -5.97 4.53 1.68
N ASP A 94 -6.09 4.75 3.01
CA ASP A 94 -7.13 5.64 3.58
C ASP A 94 -7.08 7.08 3.06
N LYS A 95 -5.91 7.56 2.62
CA LYS A 95 -5.78 8.92 2.07
C LYS A 95 -5.97 8.96 0.56
N GLN A 96 -6.06 7.80 -0.09
CA GLN A 96 -6.32 7.70 -1.51
C GLN A 96 -7.82 7.60 -1.72
N ASP A 97 -8.43 8.72 -2.11
CA ASP A 97 -9.82 8.71 -2.50
C ASP A 97 -10.01 7.88 -3.78
N LEU A 98 -10.68 6.74 -3.62
CA LEU A 98 -10.97 5.76 -4.67
C LEU A 98 -11.81 6.38 -5.79
N THR A 99 -12.66 7.36 -5.46
CA THR A 99 -13.52 8.08 -6.42
C THR A 99 -12.73 9.12 -7.23
N CYS A 100 -11.71 9.74 -6.64
CA CYS A 100 -10.90 10.75 -7.31
C CYS A 100 -9.71 10.18 -8.10
N TYR A 101 -9.07 9.11 -7.61
CA TYR A 101 -7.81 8.61 -8.18
C TYR A 101 -7.94 7.23 -8.84
N GLY A 102 -9.08 6.56 -8.67
CA GLY A 102 -9.38 5.27 -9.25
C GLY A 102 -8.76 4.09 -8.50
N MET A 103 -9.37 2.91 -8.69
CA MET A 103 -9.00 1.65 -8.03
C MET A 103 -7.54 1.25 -8.26
N LYS A 104 -6.99 1.52 -9.46
CA LYS A 104 -5.60 1.24 -9.81
C LYS A 104 -4.60 1.92 -8.88
N TRP A 105 -4.86 3.18 -8.52
CA TRP A 105 -3.98 3.94 -7.65
C TRP A 105 -4.04 3.44 -6.20
N VAL A 106 -5.24 3.09 -5.71
CA VAL A 106 -5.43 2.51 -4.38
C VAL A 106 -4.70 1.18 -4.25
N VAL A 107 -4.78 0.32 -5.26
CA VAL A 107 -4.05 -0.96 -5.29
C VAL A 107 -2.55 -0.75 -5.27
N LEU A 108 -2.03 0.21 -6.05
CA LEU A 108 -0.61 0.52 -6.07
C LEU A 108 -0.12 1.07 -4.72
N ALA A 109 -0.87 2.00 -4.14
CA ALA A 109 -0.63 2.54 -2.80
C ALA A 109 -0.58 1.43 -1.74
N GLU A 110 -1.53 0.51 -1.78
CA GLU A 110 -1.59 -0.63 -0.86
C GLU A 110 -0.37 -1.53 -1.00
N GLU A 111 0.05 -1.86 -2.24
CA GLU A 111 1.25 -2.67 -2.48
C GLU A 111 2.55 -1.96 -2.08
N ILE A 112 2.64 -0.62 -2.20
CA ILE A 112 3.78 0.17 -1.71
C ILE A 112 3.83 0.17 -0.17
N THR A 113 2.67 0.22 0.48
CA THR A 113 2.59 0.26 1.96
C THR A 113 2.59 -1.11 2.61
N LYS A 114 2.56 -2.18 1.82
CA LYS A 114 2.54 -3.55 2.32
C LYS A 114 3.89 -3.88 2.98
N PRO A 115 3.89 -4.30 4.26
CA PRO A 115 5.11 -4.72 4.95
C PRO A 115 5.61 -6.10 4.49
#